data_AF-A0AAD1TI02-F1
#
_entry.id   AF-A0AAD1TI02-F1
#
_cell.length_a   1.000
_cell.length_b   1.000
_cell.length_c   1.000
_cell.angle_alpha   90.00
_cell.angle_beta   90.00
_cell.angle_gamma   90.00
#
_symmetry.space_group_name_H-M   'P 1'
#
loop_
_entity.id
_entity.type
_entity.pdbx_description
1 polymer ?
#
loop_
_entity_poly.entity_id
_entity_poly.type
_entity_poly.pdbx_seq_one_letter_code
_entity_poly.pdbx_strand_id
1 'polypeptide(L)'
;MYVLGNMFTYTSWKVCLLVFITLHELASAQFPRQCISPQILSSGECCPGLFPEQTPDSNDQCGSTLGRGACVSITVDSRPHGPEYQLDGLDDREQWPTRFFNRSCRCNGRFDGYNCGSCKPGWTGDNCDTQIIV
;
A
#
# COMPACT_ATOMS: atom_id res chain seq x y z
N MET A 1 7.36 62.08 8.26
CA MET A 1 7.88 60.87 7.60
C MET A 1 6.72 59.89 7.54
N TYR A 2 6.19 59.67 6.34
CA TYR A 2 4.96 58.90 6.09
C TYR A 2 5.19 57.39 6.29
N VAL A 3 4.24 56.78 7.00
CA VAL A 3 3.63 55.45 6.79
C VAL A 3 4.54 54.33 6.27
N LEU A 4 4.98 53.43 7.14
CA LEU A 4 5.24 52.02 6.79
C LEU A 4 5.04 51.16 8.03
N GLY A 5 3.90 50.49 8.14
CA GLY A 5 3.68 49.56 9.24
C GLY A 5 2.28 48.99 9.26
N ASN A 6 1.85 48.40 8.15
CA ASN A 6 0.72 47.44 8.11
C ASN A 6 0.72 46.69 6.76
N MET A 7 1.78 45.93 6.50
CA MET A 7 1.86 45.01 5.35
C MET A 7 2.14 43.57 5.82
N PHE A 8 1.51 43.16 6.93
CA PHE A 8 1.70 41.80 7.49
C PHE A 8 0.39 41.02 7.70
N THR A 9 -0.74 41.48 7.17
CA THR A 9 -2.03 40.79 7.39
C THR A 9 -2.69 40.21 6.14
N TYR A 10 -2.15 40.44 4.93
CA TYR A 10 -2.73 39.92 3.68
C TYR A 10 -2.06 38.64 3.15
N THR A 11 -0.89 38.28 3.67
CA THR A 11 -0.06 37.16 3.20
C THR A 11 -0.33 35.84 3.94
N SER A 12 -1.01 35.88 5.09
CA SER A 12 -1.13 34.72 5.99
C SER A 12 -1.96 33.57 5.42
N TRP A 13 -3.08 33.83 4.73
CA TRP A 13 -3.91 32.74 4.19
C TRP A 13 -3.21 32.00 3.04
N LYS A 14 -2.57 32.73 2.11
CA LYS A 14 -1.87 32.11 0.96
C LYS A 14 -0.64 31.33 1.41
N VAL A 15 0.10 31.83 2.39
CA VAL A 15 1.25 31.12 2.99
C VAL A 15 0.76 29.90 3.78
N CYS A 16 -0.31 30.03 4.58
CA CYS A 16 -0.92 28.88 5.25
C CYS A 16 -1.40 27.83 4.25
N LEU A 17 -2.09 28.22 3.16
CA LEU A 17 -2.53 27.30 2.10
C LEU A 17 -1.35 26.58 1.44
N LEU A 18 -0.28 27.30 1.11
CA LEU A 18 0.93 26.70 0.56
C LEU A 18 1.57 25.72 1.54
N VAL A 19 1.61 26.05 2.84
CA VAL A 19 2.11 25.16 3.89
C VAL A 19 1.20 23.92 4.07
N PHE A 20 -0.12 24.08 4.03
CA PHE A 20 -1.06 22.96 4.10
C PHE A 20 -0.94 22.04 2.87
N ILE A 21 -0.76 22.61 1.67
CA ILE A 21 -0.56 21.86 0.43
C ILE A 21 0.78 21.11 0.45
N THR A 22 1.86 21.71 0.95
CA THR A 22 3.17 21.04 1.02
C THR A 22 3.27 20.00 2.15
N LEU A 23 2.43 20.10 3.18
CA LEU A 23 2.34 19.12 4.27
C LEU A 23 1.36 17.97 4.00
N HIS A 24 0.57 18.02 2.93
CA HIS A 24 -0.49 17.03 2.67
C HIS A 24 -0.01 15.69 2.08
N GLU A 25 1.22 15.61 1.56
CA GLU A 25 1.59 14.57 0.58
C GLU A 25 2.58 13.50 1.06
N LEU A 26 2.73 13.26 2.37
CA LEU A 26 3.65 12.20 2.86
C LEU A 26 3.06 11.37 4.01
N ALA A 27 1.81 10.93 3.89
CA ALA A 27 1.33 9.84 4.74
C ALA A 27 1.76 8.49 4.14
N SER A 28 2.89 7.95 4.62
CA SER A 28 3.29 6.57 4.34
C SER A 28 2.61 5.63 5.34
N ALA A 29 2.00 4.56 4.85
CA ALA A 29 1.39 3.52 5.67
C ALA A 29 1.90 2.15 5.22
N GLN A 30 1.87 1.18 6.15
CA GLN A 30 2.37 -0.18 5.90
C GLN A 30 1.49 -0.97 4.92
N PHE A 31 0.17 -0.83 5.05
CA PHE A 31 -0.81 -1.52 4.21
C PHE A 31 -1.39 -0.59 3.14
N PRO A 32 -1.78 -1.11 1.97
CA PRO A 32 -2.44 -0.31 0.94
C PRO A 32 -3.69 0.38 1.50
N ARG A 33 -3.91 1.66 1.16
CA ARG A 33 -5.06 2.44 1.68
C ARG A 33 -6.39 1.73 1.41
N GLN A 34 -6.50 1.04 0.29
CA GLN A 34 -7.68 0.27 -0.13
C GLN A 34 -7.99 -0.91 0.82
N CYS A 35 -7.01 -1.39 1.58
CA CYS A 35 -7.17 -2.47 2.55
C CYS A 35 -7.41 -1.98 3.98
N ILE A 36 -7.38 -0.66 4.24
CA ILE A 36 -7.54 -0.08 5.57
C ILE A 36 -8.94 0.51 5.72
N SER A 37 -9.93 -0.38 5.72
CA SER A 37 -11.31 -0.08 6.08
C SER A 37 -11.84 -1.15 7.05
N PRO A 38 -12.82 -0.83 7.92
CA PRO A 38 -13.39 -1.81 8.84
C PRO A 38 -13.91 -3.07 8.14
N GLN A 39 -14.47 -2.90 6.94
CA GLN A 39 -15.02 -3.99 6.14
C GLN A 39 -13.92 -4.95 5.67
N ILE A 40 -12.80 -4.41 5.18
CA ILE A 40 -11.68 -5.20 4.66
C ILE A 40 -10.85 -5.83 5.78
N LEU A 41 -10.63 -5.11 6.88
CA LEU A 41 -9.97 -5.66 8.06
C LEU A 41 -10.80 -6.80 8.68
N SER A 42 -12.12 -6.68 8.70
CA SER A 42 -13.02 -7.73 9.19
C SER A 42 -13.05 -8.96 8.27
N SER A 43 -12.89 -8.78 6.96
CA SER A 43 -12.83 -9.91 6.02
C SER A 43 -11.51 -10.68 6.09
N GLY A 44 -10.42 -10.04 6.52
CA GLY A 44 -9.08 -10.63 6.53
C GLY A 44 -8.49 -10.83 5.14
N GLU A 45 -9.02 -10.19 4.11
CA GLU A 45 -8.57 -10.32 2.72
C GLU A 45 -8.14 -8.96 2.14
N CYS A 46 -6.86 -8.81 1.80
CA CYS A 46 -6.33 -7.63 1.12
C CYS A 46 -5.95 -7.97 -0.33
N CYS A 47 -6.93 -7.87 -1.24
CA CYS A 47 -6.75 -8.20 -2.66
C CYS A 47 -7.38 -7.14 -3.58
N PRO A 48 -6.86 -5.91 -3.62
CA PRO A 48 -7.38 -4.86 -4.51
C PRO A 48 -7.16 -5.23 -5.99
N GLY A 49 -8.04 -4.71 -6.85
CA GLY A 49 -7.85 -4.79 -8.30
C GLY A 49 -6.73 -3.88 -8.82
N LEU A 50 -6.45 -3.92 -10.12
CA LEU A 50 -5.40 -3.07 -10.73
C LEU A 50 -5.77 -1.58 -10.71
N PHE A 51 -7.03 -1.28 -11.03
CA PHE A 51 -7.53 0.09 -11.16
C PHE A 51 -8.76 0.35 -10.26
N PRO A 52 -8.64 0.16 -8.93
CA PRO A 52 -9.79 0.15 -8.03
C PRO A 52 -10.50 1.50 -7.93
N GLU A 53 -9.80 2.61 -8.23
CA GLU A 53 -10.37 3.96 -8.21
C GLU A 53 -10.99 4.39 -9.55
N GLN A 54 -10.67 3.71 -10.65
CA GLN A 54 -11.08 4.09 -12.01
C GLN A 54 -12.15 3.14 -12.54
N THR A 55 -11.91 1.83 -12.40
CA THR A 55 -12.81 0.75 -12.83
C THR A 55 -12.83 -0.33 -11.75
N PRO A 56 -13.67 -0.19 -10.71
CA PRO A 56 -13.79 -1.19 -9.67
C PRO A 56 -14.47 -2.45 -10.23
N ASP A 57 -13.67 -3.40 -10.71
CA ASP A 57 -14.14 -4.74 -11.06
C ASP A 57 -13.79 -5.69 -9.91
N SER A 58 -14.81 -6.21 -9.23
CA SER A 58 -14.62 -7.19 -8.17
C SER A 58 -14.00 -8.50 -8.67
N ASN A 59 -14.04 -8.76 -9.98
CA ASN A 59 -13.44 -9.94 -10.59
C ASN A 59 -11.96 -9.77 -10.93
N ASP A 60 -11.42 -8.54 -10.91
CA ASP A 60 -10.02 -8.24 -11.23
C ASP A 60 -9.09 -8.20 -10.01
N GLN A 61 -9.45 -8.89 -8.92
CA GLN A 61 -8.58 -8.98 -7.74
C GLN A 61 -7.18 -9.44 -8.14
N CYS A 62 -6.17 -8.66 -7.75
CA CYS A 62 -4.76 -8.93 -8.07
C CYS A 62 -4.45 -8.98 -9.58
N GLY A 63 -5.24 -8.32 -10.42
CA GLY A 63 -5.06 -8.31 -11.87
C GLY A 63 -5.34 -9.66 -12.52
N SER A 64 -6.24 -10.45 -11.94
CA SER A 64 -6.62 -11.79 -12.40
C SER A 64 -7.16 -11.81 -13.83
N THR A 65 -7.90 -10.77 -14.25
CA THR A 65 -8.48 -10.71 -15.61
C THR A 65 -7.40 -10.60 -16.70
N LEU A 66 -6.25 -10.03 -16.34
CA LEU A 66 -5.07 -9.93 -17.19
C LEU A 66 -4.02 -11.01 -16.91
N GLY A 67 -4.33 -11.98 -16.05
CA GLY A 67 -3.41 -13.06 -15.66
C GLY A 67 -2.20 -12.60 -14.85
N ARG A 68 -2.22 -11.40 -14.25
CA ARG A 68 -1.08 -10.85 -13.50
C ARG A 68 -0.91 -11.48 -12.12
N GLY A 69 -1.98 -12.00 -11.54
CA GLY A 69 -1.94 -12.62 -10.22
C GLY A 69 -3.27 -13.22 -9.83
N ALA A 70 -3.34 -13.66 -8.57
CA ALA A 70 -4.56 -14.15 -7.96
C ALA A 70 -4.56 -13.86 -6.46
N CYS A 71 -5.76 -13.70 -5.90
CA CYS A 71 -5.95 -13.62 -4.46
C CYS A 71 -5.85 -15.01 -3.84
N VAL A 72 -4.85 -15.23 -2.97
CA VAL A 72 -4.56 -16.55 -2.38
C VAL A 72 -4.32 -16.45 -0.88
N SER A 73 -4.39 -17.58 -0.18
CA SER A 73 -4.01 -17.64 1.24
C SER A 73 -2.52 -17.34 1.44
N ILE A 74 -2.21 -16.53 2.45
CA ILE A 74 -0.84 -16.20 2.80
C ILE A 74 -0.16 -17.40 3.43
N THR A 75 1.09 -17.66 3.01
CA THR A 75 1.95 -18.67 3.65
C THR A 75 2.87 -17.96 4.64
N VAL A 76 2.86 -18.42 5.89
CA VAL A 76 3.69 -17.86 6.97
C VAL A 76 4.63 -18.91 7.54
N ASP A 77 5.73 -18.47 8.13
CA ASP A 77 6.61 -19.36 8.88
C ASP A 77 5.90 -19.84 10.16
N SER A 78 5.86 -21.15 10.35
CA SER A 78 5.25 -21.81 11.50
C SER A 78 6.27 -22.55 12.36
N ARG A 79 7.57 -22.44 12.03
CA ARG A 79 8.64 -22.99 12.86
C ARG A 79 8.71 -22.25 14.19
N PRO A 80 9.09 -22.93 15.28
CA PRO A 80 9.24 -22.28 16.58
C PRO A 80 10.35 -21.22 16.53
N HIS A 81 10.12 -20.08 17.18
CA HIS A 81 11.16 -19.08 17.43
C HIS A 81 11.96 -19.41 18.70
N GLY A 82 13.00 -18.62 18.95
CA GLY A 82 13.84 -18.77 20.13
C GLY A 82 13.09 -18.46 21.44
N PRO A 83 13.59 -18.99 22.59
CA PRO A 83 12.96 -18.85 23.90
C PRO A 83 13.05 -17.43 24.50
N GLU A 84 13.74 -16.51 23.82
CA GLU A 84 13.89 -15.11 24.25
C GLU A 84 12.57 -14.35 24.18
N TYR A 85 11.68 -14.75 23.27
CA TYR A 85 10.33 -14.22 23.17
C TYR A 85 9.35 -15.18 23.87
N GLN A 86 8.67 -14.69 24.91
CA GLN A 86 7.78 -15.49 25.77
C GLN A 86 6.33 -14.96 25.79
N LEU A 87 5.99 -14.09 24.84
CA LEU A 87 4.73 -13.35 24.81
C LEU A 87 3.82 -13.79 23.65
N ASP A 88 3.90 -15.07 23.29
CA ASP A 88 3.12 -15.65 22.19
C ASP A 88 1.63 -15.35 22.35
N GLY A 89 1.00 -14.87 21.28
CA GLY A 89 -0.40 -14.51 21.26
C GLY A 89 -0.66 -13.02 21.41
N LEU A 90 0.35 -12.20 21.76
CA LEU A 90 0.15 -10.82 22.20
C LEU A 90 0.65 -9.77 21.20
N ASP A 91 1.52 -10.14 20.27
CA ASP A 91 2.11 -9.20 19.32
C ASP A 91 1.58 -9.41 17.90
N ASP A 92 1.08 -8.32 17.29
CA ASP A 92 0.50 -8.32 15.95
C ASP A 92 1.51 -8.75 14.85
N ARG A 93 2.80 -8.77 15.18
CA ARG A 93 3.90 -9.15 14.28
C ARG A 93 4.17 -10.65 14.26
N GLU A 94 3.65 -11.41 15.21
CA GLU A 94 3.74 -12.87 15.20
C GLU A 94 3.10 -13.42 13.93
N GLN A 95 3.82 -14.29 13.21
CA GLN A 95 3.36 -14.87 11.95
C GLN A 95 2.82 -13.80 10.99
N TRP A 96 3.50 -12.64 10.94
CA TRP A 96 3.09 -11.51 10.13
C TRP A 96 2.76 -11.93 8.68
N PRO A 97 1.63 -11.46 8.10
CA PRO A 97 0.68 -10.45 8.60
C PRO A 97 -0.67 -11.05 9.08
N THR A 98 -0.71 -12.31 9.54
CA THR A 98 -1.98 -13.07 9.73
C THR A 98 -2.95 -12.49 10.76
N ARG A 99 -2.47 -11.62 11.65
CA ARG A 99 -3.29 -10.86 12.59
C ARG A 99 -4.23 -9.87 11.90
N PHE A 100 -3.90 -9.44 10.69
CA PHE A 100 -4.70 -8.53 9.88
C PHE A 100 -5.31 -9.22 8.66
N PHE A 101 -4.50 -9.97 7.90
CA PHE A 101 -4.93 -10.57 6.65
C PHE A 101 -4.44 -12.01 6.53
N ASN A 102 -5.34 -12.92 6.17
CA ASN A 102 -5.02 -14.31 5.86
C ASN A 102 -4.99 -14.59 4.34
N ARG A 103 -5.44 -13.63 3.52
CA ARG A 103 -5.42 -13.69 2.06
C ARG A 103 -4.83 -12.41 1.46
N SER A 104 -3.97 -12.56 0.45
CA SER A 104 -3.31 -11.47 -0.24
C SER A 104 -2.94 -11.86 -1.68
N CYS A 105 -2.54 -10.87 -2.49
CA CYS A 105 -2.16 -11.07 -3.87
C CYS A 105 -0.85 -11.85 -4.01
N ARG A 106 -0.88 -12.91 -4.84
CA ARG A 106 0.31 -13.57 -5.35
C ARG A 106 0.41 -13.32 -6.85
N CYS A 107 1.48 -12.62 -7.24
CA CYS A 107 1.70 -12.23 -8.62
C CYS A 107 2.41 -13.33 -9.43
N ASN A 108 2.05 -13.42 -10.70
CA ASN A 108 2.57 -14.38 -11.66
C ASN A 108 3.82 -13.82 -12.36
N GLY A 109 4.74 -14.70 -12.75
CA GLY A 109 5.87 -14.35 -13.60
C GLY A 109 6.72 -13.20 -13.05
N ARG A 110 6.76 -12.09 -13.78
CA ARG A 110 7.57 -10.89 -13.49
C ARG A 110 6.77 -9.73 -12.90
N PHE A 111 5.48 -9.92 -12.67
CA PHE A 111 4.63 -8.94 -11.97
C PHE A 111 4.91 -8.96 -10.47
N ASP A 112 4.65 -7.82 -9.83
CA ASP A 112 4.88 -7.56 -8.40
C ASP A 112 3.93 -6.47 -7.88
N GLY A 113 4.04 -6.14 -6.60
CA GLY A 113 3.27 -5.10 -5.94
C GLY A 113 1.97 -5.60 -5.32
N TYR A 114 1.35 -4.75 -4.50
CA TYR A 114 0.21 -5.12 -3.65
C TYR A 114 -1.05 -5.57 -4.42
N ASN A 115 -1.17 -5.20 -5.69
CA ASN A 115 -2.24 -5.61 -6.60
C ASN A 115 -1.73 -6.23 -7.91
N CYS A 116 -0.44 -6.61 -7.97
CA CYS A 116 0.23 -7.10 -9.17
C CYS A 116 0.33 -6.11 -10.35
N GLY A 117 0.20 -4.80 -10.06
CA GLY A 117 0.28 -3.73 -11.05
C GLY A 117 1.70 -3.24 -11.35
N SER A 118 2.71 -3.64 -10.58
CA SER A 118 4.11 -3.26 -10.81
C SER A 118 4.95 -4.44 -11.30
N CYS A 119 6.23 -4.18 -11.58
CA CYS A 119 7.18 -5.20 -12.02
C CYS A 119 8.16 -5.54 -10.90
N LYS A 120 8.66 -6.78 -10.92
CA LYS A 120 9.73 -7.22 -10.03
C LYS A 120 10.99 -6.37 -10.26
N PRO A 121 11.87 -6.24 -9.24
CA PRO A 121 13.16 -5.58 -9.41
C PRO A 121 13.93 -6.10 -10.63
N GLY A 122 14.44 -5.18 -11.45
CA GLY A 122 15.14 -5.49 -12.71
C GLY A 122 14.25 -5.63 -13.94
N TRP A 123 12.93 -5.47 -13.82
CA TRP A 123 11.98 -5.51 -14.94
C TRP A 123 11.15 -4.22 -15.03
N THR A 124 10.71 -3.87 -16.24
CA THR A 124 9.89 -2.69 -16.55
C THR A 124 9.00 -2.95 -17.77
N GLY A 125 8.21 -1.94 -18.16
CA GLY A 125 7.21 -2.00 -19.21
C GLY A 125 5.86 -2.49 -18.69
N ASP A 126 4.78 -2.24 -19.44
CA ASP A 126 3.41 -2.55 -19.00
C ASP A 126 3.23 -4.03 -18.67
N ASN A 127 3.92 -4.92 -19.39
CA ASN A 127 3.88 -6.37 -19.20
C ASN A 127 5.10 -6.95 -18.46
N CYS A 128 5.96 -6.10 -17.88
CA CYS A 128 7.17 -6.51 -17.17
C CYS A 128 8.10 -7.43 -17.98
N ASP A 129 8.19 -7.17 -19.29
CA ASP A 129 8.94 -7.97 -20.26
C ASP A 129 10.28 -7.34 -20.64
N THR A 130 10.53 -6.10 -20.23
CA THR A 130 11.75 -5.36 -20.53
C THR A 130 12.69 -5.38 -19.33
N GLN A 131 13.94 -5.80 -19.51
CA GLN A 131 14.93 -5.81 -18.45
C GLN A 131 15.54 -4.42 -18.26
N ILE A 132 15.72 -4.00 -17.02
CA ILE A 132 16.47 -2.80 -16.70
C ILE A 132 17.96 -3.12 -16.83
N ILE A 133 18.61 -2.53 -17.83
CA ILE A 133 20.07 -2.62 -18.00
C ILE A 133 20.67 -1.43 -17.24
N VAL A 134 21.46 -1.74 -16.21
CA VAL A 134 22.19 -0.78 -15.38
C VAL A 134 23.65 -0.76 -15.79
#